data_AF-A0A068MUX0-F1
#
_entry.id   AF-A0A068MUX0-F1
#
_cell.length_a   1.000
_cell.length_b   1.000
_cell.length_c   1.000
_cell.angle_alpha   90.00
_cell.angle_beta   90.00
_cell.angle_gamma   90.00
#
_symmetry.space_group_name_H-M   'P 1'
#
loop_
_entity.id
_entity.type
_entity.pdbx_description
1 polymer ?
#
loop_
_entity_poly.entity_id
_entity_poly.type
_entity_poly.pdbx_seq_one_letter_code
_entity_poly.pdbx_strand_id
1 'polypeptide(L)'
;MVGHNLKIAWNLMRMNSLKPKDKYVELAKKIADLMPAVGSDQQRGGWYDVVERLLNNHSGCHQFVWHDRKAWWQQEQAILAYLIMGGILTDGEYHRHGREAAAFYNAWFLDLEDGGIYFNVLANGIPYLAGGNERAKGSHSMSGYHSFELCYLAAVYTNFLITKHPMDFYFKPLPNGFADGILRVSPDILPPGSVAIASVEIDGKPYENFDAQGLTVTLPDSQERVKIKVRLVPTA
;
A
#
# COMPACT_ATOMS: atom_id res chain seq x y z
N MET A 1 10.21 -15.17 5.53
CA MET A 1 9.18 -14.67 4.60
C MET A 1 9.47 -13.22 4.28
N VAL A 2 9.56 -12.89 3.00
CA VAL A 2 10.13 -11.62 2.53
C VAL A 2 9.18 -10.44 2.79
N GLY A 3 7.97 -10.49 2.27
CA GLY A 3 6.96 -9.44 2.42
C GLY A 3 6.39 -9.28 3.82
N HIS A 4 6.53 -10.25 4.74
CA HIS A 4 6.31 -9.98 6.17
C HIS A 4 7.29 -8.96 6.74
N ASN A 5 8.57 -9.02 6.33
CA ASN A 5 9.54 -8.01 6.75
C ASN A 5 9.20 -6.65 6.15
N LEU A 6 8.88 -6.60 4.85
CA LEU A 6 8.45 -5.35 4.20
C LEU A 6 7.15 -4.80 4.81
N LYS A 7 6.24 -5.68 5.26
CA LYS A 7 5.06 -5.32 6.03
C LYS A 7 5.39 -4.62 7.33
N ILE A 8 6.40 -5.11 8.05
CA ILE A 8 6.90 -4.44 9.26
C ILE A 8 7.42 -3.04 8.90
N ALA A 9 8.25 -2.92 7.87
CA ALA A 9 8.84 -1.65 7.48
C ALA A 9 7.77 -0.56 7.19
N TRP A 10 6.76 -0.87 6.38
CA TRP A 10 5.76 0.13 6.00
C TRP A 10 4.78 0.47 7.11
N ASN A 11 4.45 -0.49 7.99
CA ASN A 11 3.67 -0.19 9.19
C ASN A 11 4.45 0.63 10.22
N LEU A 12 5.77 0.44 10.34
CA LEU A 12 6.61 1.30 11.17
C LEU A 12 6.63 2.75 10.65
N MET A 13 6.63 2.96 9.33
CA MET A 13 6.53 4.30 8.76
C MET A 13 5.19 4.97 9.06
N ARG A 14 4.06 4.25 8.96
CA ARG A 14 2.74 4.76 9.40
C ARG A 14 2.72 5.09 10.89
N MET A 15 3.28 4.22 11.73
CA MET A 15 3.40 4.49 13.16
C MET A 15 4.30 5.69 13.45
N ASN A 16 5.34 5.91 12.65
CA ASN A 16 6.19 7.08 12.77
C ASN A 16 5.44 8.37 12.41
N SER A 17 4.57 8.33 11.39
CA SER A 17 3.67 9.45 11.07
C SER A 17 2.69 9.77 12.20
N LEU A 18 2.21 8.77 12.94
CA LEU A 18 1.27 8.96 14.05
C LEU A 18 1.94 9.37 15.37
N LYS A 19 3.01 8.65 15.74
CA LYS A 19 3.75 8.78 16.99
C LYS A 19 5.24 8.61 16.71
N PRO A 20 5.94 9.69 16.29
CA PRO A 20 7.32 9.62 15.82
C PRO A 20 8.27 8.99 16.84
N LYS A 21 9.13 8.08 16.36
CA LYS A 21 10.27 7.53 17.11
C LYS A 21 11.38 7.15 16.14
N ASP A 22 12.60 7.61 16.40
CA ASP A 22 13.76 7.33 15.53
C ASP A 22 13.95 5.84 15.26
N LYS A 23 13.78 5.00 16.29
CA LYS A 23 13.86 3.53 16.18
C LYS A 23 12.90 2.90 15.18
N TYR A 24 11.77 3.55 14.85
CA TYR A 24 10.86 3.08 13.82
C TYR A 24 11.47 3.25 12.43
N VAL A 25 12.03 4.43 12.17
CA VAL A 25 12.71 4.75 10.91
C VAL A 25 13.96 3.88 10.75
N GLU A 26 14.78 3.75 11.79
CA GLU A 26 15.99 2.92 11.77
C GLU A 26 15.70 1.46 11.40
N LEU A 27 14.69 0.86 12.03
CA LEU A 27 14.33 -0.53 11.77
C LEU A 27 13.68 -0.69 10.38
N ALA A 28 12.83 0.24 9.96
CA ALA A 28 12.24 0.23 8.62
C ALA A 28 13.33 0.30 7.54
N LYS A 29 14.29 1.23 7.68
CA LYS A 29 15.46 1.35 6.79
C LYS A 29 16.30 0.08 6.78
N LYS A 30 16.67 -0.44 7.95
CA LYS A 30 17.43 -1.70 8.05
C LYS A 30 16.75 -2.83 7.29
N ILE A 31 15.43 -2.96 7.38
CA ILE A 31 14.69 -3.97 6.63
C ILE A 31 14.75 -3.67 5.13
N ALA A 32 14.36 -2.46 4.72
CA ALA A 32 14.29 -2.07 3.31
C ALA A 32 15.64 -2.14 2.59
N ASP A 33 16.74 -1.88 3.29
CA ASP A 33 18.09 -1.95 2.72
C ASP A 33 18.57 -3.40 2.55
N LEU A 34 18.18 -4.31 3.46
CA LEU A 34 18.58 -5.71 3.42
C LEU A 34 17.75 -6.53 2.42
N MET A 35 16.44 -6.26 2.33
CA MET A 35 15.51 -7.11 1.59
C MET A 35 15.82 -7.27 0.10
N PRO A 36 16.22 -6.24 -0.68
CA PRO A 36 16.51 -6.40 -2.10
C PRO A 36 17.55 -7.49 -2.38
N ALA A 37 18.65 -7.51 -1.62
CA ALA A 37 19.75 -8.44 -1.82
C ALA A 37 19.40 -9.89 -1.49
N VAL A 38 18.47 -10.13 -0.56
CA VAL A 38 18.18 -11.48 -0.02
C VAL A 38 16.80 -12.02 -0.41
N GLY A 39 15.86 -11.15 -0.77
CA GLY A 39 14.45 -11.50 -0.97
C GLY A 39 13.88 -11.15 -2.34
N SER A 40 14.59 -10.37 -3.15
CA SER A 40 14.16 -10.04 -4.52
C SER A 40 14.95 -10.80 -5.57
N ASP A 41 14.28 -11.17 -6.65
CA ASP A 41 14.91 -11.69 -7.86
C ASP A 41 15.53 -10.53 -8.64
N GLN A 42 16.81 -10.26 -8.41
CA GLN A 42 17.54 -9.16 -9.05
C GLN A 42 17.73 -9.33 -10.56
N GLN A 43 17.44 -10.52 -11.11
CA GLN A 43 17.57 -10.78 -12.54
C GLN A 43 16.23 -10.65 -13.28
N ARG A 44 15.15 -11.20 -12.72
CA ARG A 44 13.83 -11.29 -13.38
C ARG A 44 12.77 -10.37 -12.76
N GLY A 45 13.13 -9.67 -11.68
CA GLY A 45 12.22 -8.82 -10.92
C GLY A 45 11.28 -9.60 -10.01
N GLY A 46 10.60 -8.86 -9.13
CA GLY A 46 9.69 -9.44 -8.13
C GLY A 46 10.41 -9.98 -6.90
N TRP A 47 9.60 -10.50 -5.97
CA TRP A 47 10.01 -10.87 -4.62
C TRP A 47 9.66 -12.33 -4.34
N TYR A 48 10.63 -13.10 -3.85
CA TYR A 48 10.44 -14.49 -3.49
C TYR A 48 9.53 -14.63 -2.27
N ASP A 49 8.87 -15.78 -2.14
CA ASP A 49 8.00 -16.04 -0.99
C ASP A 49 8.80 -16.26 0.31
N VAL A 50 9.62 -17.31 0.31
CA VAL A 50 10.41 -17.71 1.48
C VAL A 50 11.82 -18.12 1.09
N VAL A 51 12.78 -17.44 1.70
CA VAL A 51 14.20 -17.80 1.66
C VAL A 51 14.67 -18.20 3.06
N GLU A 52 15.69 -19.04 3.11
CA GLU A 52 16.38 -19.42 4.33
C GLU A 52 17.00 -18.21 5.00
N ARG A 53 16.87 -18.10 6.32
CA ARG A 53 17.41 -16.95 7.05
C ARG A 53 18.94 -16.99 7.16
N LEU A 54 19.50 -18.19 7.30
CA LEU A 54 20.95 -18.38 7.42
C LEU A 54 21.52 -18.69 6.05
N LEU A 55 22.71 -18.14 5.79
CA LEU A 55 23.47 -18.51 4.60
C LEU A 55 23.91 -19.96 4.71
N ASN A 56 23.84 -20.67 3.59
CA ASN A 56 24.52 -21.95 3.49
C ASN A 56 26.04 -21.70 3.40
N ASN A 57 26.81 -22.37 4.25
CA ASN A 57 28.27 -22.29 4.31
C ASN A 57 28.96 -22.55 2.96
N HIS A 58 28.28 -23.21 2.02
CA HIS A 58 28.85 -23.59 0.72
C HIS A 58 28.49 -22.65 -0.43
N SER A 59 27.27 -22.10 -0.47
CA SER A 59 26.78 -21.36 -1.64
C SER A 59 26.94 -19.84 -1.53
N GLY A 60 27.16 -19.32 -0.32
CA GLY A 60 27.23 -17.86 -0.08
C GLY A 60 25.91 -17.13 -0.35
N CYS A 61 24.81 -17.86 -0.57
CA CYS A 61 23.49 -17.32 -0.86
C CYS A 61 22.40 -17.93 0.03
N HIS A 62 21.30 -17.19 0.21
CA HIS A 62 20.11 -17.68 0.87
C HIS A 62 19.38 -18.67 -0.05
N GLN A 63 19.12 -19.88 0.44
CA GLN A 63 18.42 -20.92 -0.32
C GLN A 63 16.91 -20.69 -0.31
N PHE A 64 16.20 -21.17 -1.33
CA PHE A 64 14.74 -21.23 -1.28
C PHE A 64 14.32 -22.33 -0.32
N VAL A 65 13.31 -22.06 0.52
CA VAL A 65 12.85 -23.07 1.49
C VAL A 65 12.07 -24.18 0.79
N TRP A 66 11.28 -23.85 -0.24
CA TRP A 66 10.42 -24.80 -0.96
C TRP A 66 10.47 -24.62 -2.47
N HIS A 67 10.47 -23.37 -2.94
CA HIS A 67 10.37 -22.99 -4.34
C HIS A 67 10.81 -21.54 -4.57
N ASP A 68 11.01 -21.17 -5.83
CA ASP A 68 11.35 -19.83 -6.30
C ASP A 68 10.13 -19.01 -6.78
N ARG A 69 8.90 -19.55 -6.59
CA ARG A 69 7.66 -18.86 -6.94
C ARG A 69 7.50 -17.54 -6.19
N LYS A 70 6.70 -16.65 -6.77
CA LYS A 70 6.41 -15.31 -6.29
C LYS A 70 4.92 -15.23 -6.01
N ALA A 71 4.56 -14.94 -4.77
CA ALA A 71 3.17 -14.81 -4.33
C ALA A 71 2.70 -13.36 -4.44
N TRP A 72 1.43 -13.17 -4.78
CA TRP A 72 0.82 -11.85 -5.00
C TRP A 72 1.02 -10.92 -3.81
N TRP A 73 0.65 -11.36 -2.61
CA TRP A 73 0.62 -10.54 -1.42
C TRP A 73 2.04 -10.07 -1.01
N GLN A 74 3.06 -10.88 -1.28
CA GLN A 74 4.46 -10.51 -1.03
C GLN A 74 4.86 -9.31 -1.89
N GLN A 75 4.41 -9.28 -3.16
CA GLN A 75 4.66 -8.15 -4.06
C GLN A 75 3.92 -6.90 -3.57
N GLU A 76 2.66 -7.04 -3.17
CA GLU A 76 1.86 -5.92 -2.67
C GLU A 76 2.53 -5.28 -1.43
N GLN A 77 3.04 -6.09 -0.49
CA GLN A 77 3.76 -5.57 0.68
C GLN A 77 5.04 -4.84 0.29
N ALA A 78 5.76 -5.32 -0.73
CA ALA A 78 6.94 -4.63 -1.25
C ALA A 78 6.57 -3.28 -1.87
N ILE A 79 5.55 -3.24 -2.71
CA ILE A 79 5.07 -1.99 -3.34
C ILE A 79 4.72 -0.96 -2.26
N LEU A 80 3.88 -1.34 -1.29
CA LEU A 80 3.48 -0.43 -0.22
C LEU A 80 4.65 0.07 0.62
N ALA A 81 5.62 -0.80 0.93
CA ALA A 81 6.81 -0.42 1.67
C ALA A 81 7.66 0.61 0.96
N TYR A 82 8.01 0.35 -0.29
CA TYR A 82 8.89 1.25 -1.01
C TYR A 82 8.19 2.54 -1.45
N LEU A 83 6.87 2.52 -1.70
CA LEU A 83 6.11 3.75 -1.96
C LEU A 83 6.07 4.68 -0.74
N ILE A 84 5.73 4.16 0.45
CA ILE A 84 5.66 5.01 1.65
C ILE A 84 7.06 5.46 2.10
N MET A 85 8.05 4.56 2.06
CA MET A 85 9.42 4.90 2.46
C MET A 85 10.04 5.91 1.52
N GLY A 86 9.94 5.70 0.21
CA GLY A 86 10.45 6.64 -0.76
C GLY A 86 9.69 7.98 -0.73
N GLY A 87 8.38 7.96 -0.47
CA GLY A 87 7.58 9.16 -0.31
C GLY A 87 7.96 10.00 0.91
N ILE A 88 8.18 9.36 2.07
CA ILE A 88 8.50 10.06 3.33
C ILE A 88 9.97 10.43 3.44
N LEU A 89 10.88 9.53 3.06
CA LEU A 89 12.33 9.72 3.21
C LEU A 89 12.97 10.39 1.99
N THR A 90 12.23 10.55 0.90
CA THR A 90 12.70 11.16 -0.36
C THR A 90 13.96 10.49 -0.91
N ASP A 91 14.06 9.16 -0.71
CA ASP A 91 15.20 8.35 -1.13
C ASP A 91 14.95 7.74 -2.52
N GLY A 92 15.86 8.03 -3.45
CA GLY A 92 15.77 7.58 -4.84
C GLY A 92 15.85 6.06 -5.02
N GLU A 93 16.56 5.35 -4.15
CA GLU A 93 16.63 3.88 -4.23
C GLU A 93 15.31 3.24 -3.80
N TYR A 94 14.65 3.79 -2.76
CA TYR A 94 13.31 3.33 -2.39
C TYR A 94 12.29 3.65 -3.49
N HIS A 95 12.37 4.80 -4.17
CA HIS A 95 11.54 5.06 -5.35
C HIS A 95 11.77 4.03 -6.45
N ARG A 96 13.04 3.70 -6.74
CA ARG A 96 13.39 2.69 -7.75
C ARG A 96 12.78 1.33 -7.41
N HIS A 97 12.97 0.85 -6.18
CA HIS A 97 12.41 -0.43 -5.74
C HIS A 97 10.88 -0.47 -5.76
N GLY A 98 10.21 0.63 -5.41
CA GLY A 98 8.76 0.74 -5.51
C GLY A 98 8.27 0.63 -6.95
N ARG A 99 8.96 1.29 -7.89
CA ARG A 99 8.66 1.22 -9.32
C ARG A 99 8.90 -0.18 -9.89
N GLU A 100 10.00 -0.82 -9.53
CA GLU A 100 10.33 -2.18 -9.98
C GLU A 100 9.32 -3.22 -9.47
N ALA A 101 8.96 -3.14 -8.18
CA ALA A 101 7.95 -4.03 -7.59
C ALA A 101 6.58 -3.83 -8.27
N ALA A 102 6.18 -2.58 -8.49
CA ALA A 102 4.93 -2.26 -9.16
C ALA A 102 4.94 -2.71 -10.63
N ALA A 103 6.05 -2.52 -11.36
CA ALA A 103 6.19 -2.96 -12.75
C ALA A 103 6.07 -4.48 -12.87
N PHE A 104 6.75 -5.24 -11.99
CA PHE A 104 6.63 -6.69 -11.96
C PHE A 104 5.20 -7.15 -11.69
N TYR A 105 4.53 -6.54 -10.70
CA TYR A 105 3.16 -6.88 -10.35
C TYR A 105 2.20 -6.65 -11.52
N ASN A 106 2.25 -5.48 -12.14
CA ASN A 106 1.39 -5.13 -13.26
C ASN A 106 1.64 -6.01 -14.49
N ALA A 107 2.89 -6.45 -14.72
CA ALA A 107 3.23 -7.29 -15.86
C ALA A 107 2.76 -8.75 -15.71
N TRP A 108 2.76 -9.30 -14.49
CA TRP A 108 2.66 -10.75 -14.29
C TRP A 108 1.49 -11.22 -13.43
N PHE A 109 0.95 -10.37 -12.54
CA PHE A 109 -0.11 -10.81 -11.62
C PHE A 109 -1.50 -10.52 -12.10
N LEU A 110 -1.70 -9.47 -12.91
CA LEU A 110 -3.02 -9.09 -13.40
C LEU A 110 -3.49 -10.09 -14.45
N ASP A 111 -4.68 -10.66 -14.24
CA ASP A 111 -5.34 -11.46 -15.26
C ASP A 111 -6.26 -10.55 -16.07
N LEU A 112 -5.81 -10.21 -17.27
CA LEU A 112 -6.50 -9.29 -18.16
C LEU A 112 -7.66 -9.95 -18.93
N GLU A 113 -7.75 -11.28 -18.89
CA GLU A 113 -8.80 -12.04 -19.58
C GLU A 113 -9.99 -12.30 -18.64
N ASP A 114 -9.73 -12.91 -17.48
CA ASP A 114 -10.77 -13.33 -16.53
C ASP A 114 -10.95 -12.34 -15.35
N GLY A 115 -10.05 -11.37 -15.23
CA GLY A 115 -10.02 -10.43 -14.11
C GLY A 115 -9.42 -11.00 -12.83
N GLY A 116 -9.16 -10.11 -11.87
CA GLY A 116 -8.48 -10.43 -10.63
C GLY A 116 -6.98 -10.66 -10.82
N ILE A 117 -6.39 -11.43 -9.92
CA ILE A 117 -4.94 -11.65 -9.86
C ILE A 117 -4.59 -13.12 -9.70
N TYR A 118 -3.45 -13.54 -10.22
CA TYR A 118 -2.93 -14.88 -9.97
C TYR A 118 -2.43 -15.02 -8.53
N PHE A 119 -2.63 -16.21 -7.94
CA PHE A 119 -2.15 -16.50 -6.59
C PHE A 119 -0.61 -16.53 -6.59
N ASN A 120 -0.01 -17.37 -7.44
CA ASN A 120 1.44 -17.39 -7.64
C ASN A 120 1.80 -17.22 -9.11
N VAL A 121 2.99 -16.68 -9.34
CA VAL A 121 3.72 -16.81 -10.61
C VAL A 121 5.01 -17.58 -10.37
N LEU A 122 5.46 -18.29 -11.40
CA LEU A 122 6.80 -18.87 -11.44
C LEU A 122 7.87 -17.76 -11.40
N ALA A 123 9.13 -18.11 -11.15
CA ALA A 123 10.20 -17.12 -11.11
C ALA A 123 10.34 -16.28 -12.39
N ASN A 124 9.90 -16.79 -13.54
CA ASN A 124 9.89 -16.05 -14.81
C ASN A 124 8.60 -15.25 -15.07
N GLY A 125 7.66 -15.21 -14.12
CA GLY A 125 6.40 -14.46 -14.24
C GLY A 125 5.23 -15.24 -14.85
N ILE A 126 5.44 -16.47 -15.33
CA ILE A 126 4.33 -17.30 -15.86
C ILE A 126 3.38 -17.67 -14.71
N PRO A 127 2.06 -17.51 -14.87
CA PRO A 127 1.08 -17.92 -13.86
C PRO A 127 1.22 -19.38 -13.46
N TYR A 128 1.26 -19.64 -12.16
CA TYR A 128 1.34 -20.99 -11.62
C TYR A 128 -0.06 -21.52 -11.30
N LEU A 129 -0.61 -22.35 -12.18
CA LEU A 129 -2.03 -22.76 -12.14
C LEU A 129 -2.23 -24.22 -11.68
N ALA A 130 -1.35 -24.73 -10.81
CA ALA A 130 -1.36 -26.13 -10.39
C ALA A 130 -2.50 -26.45 -9.40
N GLY A 131 -3.74 -26.50 -9.89
CA GLY A 131 -4.92 -26.96 -9.15
C GLY A 131 -5.23 -26.20 -7.85
N GLY A 132 -6.36 -26.52 -7.22
CA GLY A 132 -6.76 -25.94 -5.92
C GLY A 132 -6.70 -24.41 -5.88
N ASN A 133 -6.11 -23.85 -4.81
CA ASN A 133 -5.98 -22.41 -4.60
C ASN A 133 -5.10 -21.72 -5.65
N GLU A 134 -4.15 -22.42 -6.27
CA GLU A 134 -3.18 -21.83 -7.20
C GLU A 134 -3.85 -21.39 -8.51
N ARG A 135 -4.89 -22.11 -8.95
CA ARG A 135 -5.71 -21.73 -10.11
C ARG A 135 -6.83 -20.74 -9.74
N ALA A 136 -7.22 -20.68 -8.47
CA ALA A 136 -8.36 -19.90 -8.04
C ALA A 136 -8.01 -18.41 -7.88
N LYS A 137 -8.98 -17.53 -8.15
CA LYS A 137 -8.90 -16.08 -7.90
C LYS A 137 -9.38 -15.68 -6.50
N GLY A 138 -9.76 -16.67 -5.70
CA GLY A 138 -10.18 -16.50 -4.33
C GLY A 138 -10.15 -17.83 -3.59
N SER A 139 -9.87 -17.78 -2.30
CA SER A 139 -9.80 -18.93 -1.41
C SER A 139 -10.05 -18.50 0.04
N HIS A 140 -9.89 -19.42 0.99
CA HIS A 140 -9.90 -19.08 2.42
C HIS A 140 -8.75 -18.13 2.82
N SER A 141 -7.69 -18.00 2.01
CA SER A 141 -6.52 -17.15 2.27
C SER A 141 -6.33 -16.03 1.25
N MET A 142 -7.11 -16.00 0.17
CA MET A 142 -7.07 -14.96 -0.86
C MET A 142 -8.47 -14.41 -1.11
N SER A 143 -8.63 -13.12 -0.89
CA SER A 143 -9.81 -12.35 -1.26
C SER A 143 -9.37 -10.97 -1.75
N GLY A 144 -10.33 -10.09 -2.03
CA GLY A 144 -10.03 -8.74 -2.50
C GLY A 144 -9.32 -7.84 -1.47
N TYR A 145 -9.22 -8.20 -0.18
CA TYR A 145 -8.66 -7.32 0.86
C TYR A 145 -7.30 -6.73 0.45
N HIS A 146 -6.39 -7.62 0.08
CA HIS A 146 -5.00 -7.33 -0.21
C HIS A 146 -4.85 -6.43 -1.45
N SER A 147 -5.58 -6.76 -2.51
CA SER A 147 -5.56 -6.00 -3.76
C SER A 147 -6.31 -4.67 -3.65
N PHE A 148 -7.40 -4.58 -2.88
CA PHE A 148 -8.09 -3.32 -2.63
C PHE A 148 -7.24 -2.37 -1.76
N GLU A 149 -6.60 -2.91 -0.72
CA GLU A 149 -5.65 -2.17 0.11
C GLU A 149 -4.48 -1.65 -0.75
N LEU A 150 -3.90 -2.50 -1.62
CA LEU A 150 -2.84 -2.09 -2.53
C LEU A 150 -3.31 -0.96 -3.45
N CYS A 151 -4.42 -1.13 -4.18
CA CYS A 151 -4.90 -0.13 -5.13
C CYS A 151 -5.15 1.23 -4.46
N TYR A 152 -5.81 1.21 -3.31
CA TYR A 152 -6.13 2.42 -2.55
C TYR A 152 -4.86 3.09 -2.00
N LEU A 153 -4.01 2.36 -1.27
CA LEU A 153 -2.82 2.94 -0.64
C LEU A 153 -1.73 3.30 -1.66
N ALA A 154 -1.56 2.53 -2.74
CA ALA A 154 -0.62 2.88 -3.80
C ALA A 154 -1.02 4.19 -4.49
N ALA A 155 -2.32 4.42 -4.72
CA ALA A 155 -2.81 5.69 -5.24
C ALA A 155 -2.56 6.85 -4.25
N VAL A 156 -2.89 6.64 -2.96
CA VAL A 156 -2.66 7.64 -1.90
C VAL A 156 -1.17 8.02 -1.80
N TYR A 157 -0.27 7.05 -1.72
CA TYR A 157 1.17 7.33 -1.57
C TYR A 157 1.78 7.92 -2.85
N THR A 158 1.40 7.39 -4.02
CA THR A 158 1.90 7.91 -5.30
C THR A 158 1.45 9.35 -5.52
N ASN A 159 0.19 9.67 -5.27
CA ASN A 159 -0.34 11.01 -5.51
C ASN A 159 0.12 12.00 -4.45
N PHE A 160 0.02 11.70 -3.15
CA PHE A 160 0.34 12.69 -2.12
C PHE A 160 1.82 12.76 -1.74
N LEU A 161 2.52 11.63 -1.67
CA LEU A 161 3.89 11.61 -1.17
C LEU A 161 4.92 11.77 -2.28
N ILE A 162 4.66 11.23 -3.47
CA ILE A 162 5.64 11.16 -4.55
C ILE A 162 5.39 12.23 -5.62
N THR A 163 4.24 12.20 -6.27
CA THR A 163 3.97 12.99 -7.47
C THR A 163 3.26 14.32 -7.20
N LYS A 164 2.80 14.53 -5.97
CA LYS A 164 2.14 15.75 -5.50
C LYS A 164 0.86 16.11 -6.28
N HIS A 165 0.03 15.10 -6.57
CA HIS A 165 -1.27 15.27 -7.21
C HIS A 165 -2.42 15.26 -6.20
N PRO A 166 -3.44 16.12 -6.39
CA PRO A 166 -4.66 16.09 -5.57
C PRO A 166 -5.53 14.86 -5.86
N MET A 167 -6.35 14.46 -4.89
CA MET A 167 -7.33 13.39 -5.05
C MET A 167 -8.69 13.75 -4.45
N ASP A 168 -9.74 13.19 -5.04
CA ASP A 168 -11.11 13.32 -4.54
C ASP A 168 -11.54 12.04 -3.82
N PHE A 169 -12.08 12.21 -2.61
CA PHE A 169 -12.63 11.14 -1.79
C PHE A 169 -14.14 11.32 -1.65
N TYR A 170 -14.86 10.20 -1.69
CA TYR A 170 -16.31 10.20 -1.70
C TYR A 170 -16.84 9.42 -0.50
N PHE A 171 -17.73 10.06 0.26
CA PHE A 171 -18.33 9.50 1.45
C PHE A 171 -19.85 9.58 1.36
N LYS A 172 -20.53 8.64 2.03
CA LYS A 172 -21.99 8.64 2.14
C LYS A 172 -22.39 8.11 3.52
N PRO A 173 -22.11 8.87 4.60
CA PRO A 173 -22.36 8.40 5.96
C PRO A 173 -23.85 8.13 6.21
N LEU A 174 -24.15 7.30 7.22
CA LEU A 174 -25.52 7.17 7.73
C LEU A 174 -25.89 8.42 8.55
N PRO A 175 -27.16 8.85 8.55
CA PRO A 175 -27.67 9.82 9.53
C PRO A 175 -27.30 9.37 10.94
N ASN A 176 -26.75 10.28 11.75
CA ASN A 176 -26.29 9.98 13.11
C ASN A 176 -25.25 8.84 13.21
N GLY A 177 -24.56 8.50 12.11
CA GLY A 177 -23.53 7.45 12.10
C GLY A 177 -22.24 7.83 12.84
N PHE A 178 -22.08 9.12 13.17
CA PHE A 178 -20.97 9.66 13.95
C PHE A 178 -21.56 10.38 15.16
N ALA A 179 -21.22 9.93 16.37
CA ALA A 179 -21.78 10.47 17.62
C ALA A 179 -21.44 11.95 17.85
N ASP A 180 -20.31 12.42 17.31
CA ASP A 180 -19.86 13.81 17.35
C ASP A 180 -20.28 14.61 16.11
N GLY A 181 -20.92 13.98 15.13
CA GLY A 181 -21.21 14.61 13.84
C GLY A 181 -19.96 14.92 13.01
N ILE A 182 -18.80 14.32 13.30
CA ILE A 182 -17.53 14.64 12.64
C ILE A 182 -17.09 13.49 11.74
N LEU A 183 -17.07 13.73 10.43
CA LEU A 183 -16.46 12.83 9.46
C LEU A 183 -14.95 13.08 9.39
N ARG A 184 -14.16 12.05 9.66
CA ARG A 184 -12.69 12.07 9.53
C ARG A 184 -12.32 11.55 8.15
N VAL A 185 -11.59 12.35 7.38
CA VAL A 185 -11.37 12.13 5.94
C VAL A 185 -9.93 11.84 5.58
N SER A 186 -9.06 11.65 6.58
CA SER A 186 -7.67 11.25 6.35
C SER A 186 -7.62 9.92 5.57
N PRO A 187 -6.93 9.89 4.42
CA PRO A 187 -6.98 8.73 3.54
C PRO A 187 -6.13 7.57 4.06
N ASP A 188 -5.05 7.88 4.77
CA ASP A 188 -4.22 6.94 5.54
C ASP A 188 -3.50 7.71 6.68
N ILE A 189 -2.62 7.04 7.42
CA ILE A 189 -1.75 7.62 8.45
C ILE A 189 -0.50 8.23 7.77
N LEU A 190 -0.72 9.33 7.05
CA LEU A 190 0.34 10.13 6.41
C LEU A 190 1.06 11.02 7.43
N PRO A 191 2.30 11.48 7.16
CA PRO A 191 2.96 12.44 8.04
C PRO A 191 2.08 13.68 8.26
N PRO A 192 2.00 14.22 9.50
CA PRO A 192 1.18 15.38 9.81
C PRO A 192 1.51 16.55 8.87
N GLY A 193 0.48 17.20 8.31
CA GLY A 193 0.68 18.30 7.38
C GLY A 193 1.18 17.90 5.99
N SER A 194 1.08 16.62 5.58
CA SER A 194 1.36 16.19 4.20
C SER A 194 0.23 16.52 3.22
N VAL A 195 -1.00 16.60 3.71
CA VAL A 195 -2.20 16.92 2.93
C VAL A 195 -3.14 17.83 3.72
N ALA A 196 -3.99 18.57 3.02
CA ALA A 196 -5.08 19.34 3.58
C ALA A 196 -6.35 19.23 2.72
N ILE A 197 -7.51 19.51 3.32
CA ILE A 197 -8.76 19.66 2.55
C ILE A 197 -8.70 20.98 1.78
N ALA A 198 -8.87 20.90 0.45
CA ALA A 198 -8.99 22.08 -0.42
C ALA A 198 -10.44 22.51 -0.63
N SER A 199 -11.37 21.54 -0.70
CA SER A 199 -12.79 21.83 -0.88
C SER A 199 -13.66 20.65 -0.46
N VAL A 200 -14.87 20.94 0.00
CA VAL A 200 -15.92 19.95 0.28
C VAL A 200 -17.17 20.29 -0.52
N GLU A 201 -17.80 19.27 -1.09
CA GLU A 201 -19.14 19.36 -1.66
C GLU A 201 -20.09 18.42 -0.92
N ILE A 202 -21.30 18.89 -0.59
CA ILE A 202 -22.40 18.06 -0.09
C ILE A 202 -23.53 18.11 -1.12
N ASP A 203 -23.89 16.92 -1.65
CA ASP A 203 -24.87 16.75 -2.73
C ASP A 203 -24.63 17.68 -3.93
N GLY A 204 -23.35 17.86 -4.27
CA GLY A 204 -22.88 18.69 -5.40
C GLY A 204 -22.84 20.19 -5.14
N LYS A 205 -23.08 20.64 -3.90
CA LYS A 205 -23.00 22.05 -3.50
C LYS A 205 -21.77 22.31 -2.62
N PRO A 206 -21.06 23.44 -2.80
CA PRO A 206 -19.96 23.82 -1.91
C PRO A 206 -20.36 23.82 -0.44
N TYR A 207 -19.45 23.39 0.43
CA TYR A 207 -19.65 23.28 1.87
C TYR A 207 -18.40 23.72 2.62
N GLU A 208 -18.58 24.61 3.60
CA GLU A 208 -17.46 25.32 4.24
C GLU A 208 -17.18 24.89 5.70
N ASN A 209 -18.04 24.06 6.30
CA ASN A 209 -17.85 23.65 7.70
C ASN A 209 -16.93 22.42 7.80
N PHE A 210 -15.64 22.64 7.59
CA PHE A 210 -14.59 21.63 7.68
C PHE A 210 -13.31 22.21 8.28
N ASP A 211 -12.50 21.36 8.90
CA ASP A 211 -11.13 21.67 9.31
C ASP A 211 -10.15 21.15 8.27
N ALA A 212 -9.56 22.08 7.52
CA ALA A 212 -8.66 21.76 6.43
C ALA A 212 -7.40 21.01 6.89
N GLN A 213 -6.84 21.36 8.05
CA GLN A 213 -5.60 20.78 8.58
C GLN A 213 -5.90 19.56 9.46
N GLY A 214 -7.00 19.61 10.21
CA GLY A 214 -7.48 18.49 11.02
C GLY A 214 -8.05 17.33 10.19
N LEU A 215 -8.25 17.51 8.88
CA LEU A 215 -8.84 16.54 7.97
C LEU A 215 -10.21 16.04 8.49
N THR A 216 -11.05 16.99 8.89
CA THR A 216 -12.41 16.69 9.37
C THR A 216 -13.46 17.54 8.68
N VAL A 217 -14.66 16.99 8.51
CA VAL A 217 -15.84 17.68 7.98
C VAL A 217 -16.95 17.54 9.01
N THR A 218 -17.52 18.68 9.44
CA THR A 218 -18.71 18.67 10.29
C THR A 218 -19.90 18.27 9.43
N LEU A 219 -20.61 17.22 9.82
CA LEU A 219 -21.76 16.74 9.08
C LEU A 219 -22.96 17.68 9.29
N PRO A 220 -23.75 17.96 8.23
CA PRO A 220 -25.00 18.67 8.40
C PRO A 220 -25.99 17.82 9.20
N ASP A 221 -26.83 18.47 9.98
CA ASP A 221 -27.98 17.80 10.60
C ASP A 221 -28.96 17.39 9.49
N SER A 222 -29.03 16.09 9.22
CA SER A 222 -29.82 15.50 8.15
C SER A 222 -30.34 14.14 8.58
N GLN A 223 -31.61 13.90 8.30
CA GLN A 223 -32.25 12.59 8.46
C GLN A 223 -32.00 11.67 7.25
N GLU A 224 -31.40 12.19 6.18
CA GLU A 224 -31.06 11.44 4.97
C GLU A 224 -29.54 11.33 4.77
N ARG A 225 -29.13 10.28 4.02
CA ARG A 225 -27.72 10.08 3.65
C ARG A 225 -27.28 11.09 2.59
N VAL A 226 -26.42 12.00 2.97
CA VAL A 226 -25.81 12.98 2.06
C VAL A 226 -24.60 12.40 1.32
N LYS A 227 -24.39 12.79 0.06
CA LYS A 227 -23.15 12.49 -0.68
C LYS A 227 -22.13 13.57 -0.39
N ILE A 228 -20.96 13.19 0.10
CA ILE A 228 -19.89 14.12 0.44
C ILE A 228 -18.72 13.83 -0.48
N LYS A 229 -18.24 14.84 -1.19
CA LYS A 229 -16.99 14.81 -1.94
C LYS A 229 -15.99 15.72 -1.25
N VAL A 230 -14.80 15.20 -1.00
CA VAL A 230 -13.71 15.93 -0.34
C VAL A 230 -12.50 15.90 -1.25
N ARG A 231 -12.02 17.07 -1.66
CA ARG A 231 -10.76 17.19 -2.39
C ARG A 231 -9.63 17.41 -1.39
N LEU A 232 -8.66 16.50 -1.39
CA LEU A 232 -7.42 16.65 -0.65
C LEU A 232 -6.30 17.08 -1.60
N VAL A 233 -5.46 18.01 -1.14
CA VAL A 233 -4.27 18.50 -1.85
C VAL A 233 -3.02 18.21 -1.02
N PRO A 234 -1.88 17.86 -1.64
CA PRO A 234 -0.60 17.83 -0.95
C PRO A 234 -0.19 19.24 -0.51
N THR A 235 0.47 19.35 0.65
CA THR A 235 0.89 20.63 1.26
C THR A 235 2.40 20.78 1.41
N ALA A 236 3.16 19.73 1.10
CA ALA A 236 4.62 19.67 1.10
C ALA A 236 5.11 18.93 -0.14
#